data_AF-A0A3B5A3L5-F1
#
_entry.id   AF-A0A3B5A3L5-F1
#
_cell.length_a   1.000
_cell.length_b   1.000
_cell.length_c   1.000
_cell.angle_alpha   90.00
_cell.angle_beta   90.00
_cell.angle_gamma   90.00
#
_symmetry.space_group_name_H-M   'P 1'
#
loop_
_entity.id
_entity.type
_entity.pdbx_description
1 polymer ?
#
loop_
_entity_poly.entity_id
_entity_poly.type
_entity_poly.pdbx_seq_one_letter_code
_entity_poly.pdbx_strand_id
1 'polypeptide(L)'
;MNEFLPGAIPLVPEHVEIRSLQNQSSLGLPQGYLHMWVDMFPTDVPAPPAVDIKPRLPEQYELRVIIWNTDDVFLDDVNPFTGDPSSDIYVKGWIKGLEGDKQETDVHFNSLTGEGNFNWRFVFRFDYLPTEKEVVYKKKESIFSLEESEFRQPAVLTLQVWDYDRIAANDFLGKTLTNIIQYLRLSASSLVYSQTFMEYL
;
A
#
# COMPACT_ATOMS: atom_id res chain seq x y z
N MET A 1 -15.38 15.76 24.02
CA MET A 1 -14.02 15.72 23.44
C MET A 1 -14.00 14.73 22.27
N ASN A 2 -14.95 14.87 21.34
CA ASN A 2 -15.20 13.97 20.19
C ASN A 2 -15.01 14.69 18.84
N GLU A 3 -14.53 15.92 18.88
CA GLU A 3 -14.41 16.77 17.71
C GLU A 3 -12.93 16.97 17.45
N PHE A 4 -12.55 16.93 16.18
CA PHE A 4 -11.17 17.10 15.69
C PHE A 4 -10.30 15.83 15.80
N LEU A 5 -10.62 14.85 14.96
CA LEU A 5 -9.70 14.07 14.10
C LEU A 5 -10.39 12.72 13.77
N PRO A 6 -10.87 12.51 12.52
CA PRO A 6 -11.41 11.22 12.11
C PRO A 6 -10.36 10.11 12.29
N GLY A 7 -10.63 9.14 13.17
CA GLY A 7 -9.73 8.02 13.47
C GLY A 7 -8.87 8.18 14.73
N ALA A 8 -8.95 9.31 15.45
CA ALA A 8 -8.29 9.45 16.75
C ALA A 8 -9.04 8.63 17.82
N ILE A 9 -8.28 7.86 18.62
CA ILE A 9 -8.81 7.17 19.80
C ILE A 9 -9.22 8.25 20.81
N PRO A 10 -10.41 8.17 21.45
CA PRO A 10 -10.80 9.12 22.48
C PRO A 10 -9.74 9.14 23.59
N LEU A 11 -9.09 10.30 23.76
CA LEU A 11 -8.06 10.49 24.77
C LEU A 11 -8.71 10.54 26.15
N VAL A 12 -8.06 9.93 27.14
CA VAL A 12 -8.47 10.00 28.55
C VAL A 12 -8.14 11.42 29.04
N PRO A 13 -9.14 12.28 29.33
CA PRO A 13 -8.92 13.71 29.62
C PRO A 13 -7.95 13.97 30.78
N GLU A 14 -7.88 13.04 31.73
CA GLU A 14 -7.04 13.10 32.92
C GLU A 14 -5.53 13.09 32.60
N HIS A 15 -5.12 12.61 31.43
CA HIS A 15 -3.71 12.49 31.03
C HIS A 15 -3.24 13.58 30.06
N VAL A 16 -4.14 14.49 29.68
CA VAL A 16 -3.85 15.55 28.71
C VAL A 16 -3.90 16.90 29.43
N GLU A 17 -2.73 17.53 29.58
CA GLU A 17 -2.65 18.90 30.08
C GLU A 17 -2.71 19.89 28.93
N ILE A 18 -3.61 20.88 29.03
CA ILE A 18 -3.77 21.95 28.03
C ILE A 18 -3.35 23.27 28.66
N ARG A 19 -2.35 23.94 28.06
CA ARG A 19 -1.90 25.27 28.48
C ARG A 19 -2.15 26.30 27.38
N SER A 20 -2.69 27.45 27.74
CA SER A 20 -2.80 28.56 26.79
C SER A 20 -1.44 29.18 26.51
N LEU A 21 -1.13 29.42 25.24
CA LEU A 21 0.04 30.18 24.85
C LEU A 21 -0.25 31.66 25.04
N GLN A 22 0.49 32.30 25.95
CA GLN A 22 0.35 33.71 26.25
C GLN A 22 1.55 34.49 25.75
N ASN A 23 1.29 35.66 25.20
CA ASN A 23 2.29 36.60 24.75
C ASN A 23 2.33 37.79 25.70
N GLN A 24 3.52 38.21 26.11
CA GLN A 24 3.71 39.34 27.03
C GLN A 24 3.13 40.65 26.47
N SER A 25 3.06 40.82 25.16
CA SER A 25 2.47 42.00 24.52
C SER A 25 0.94 42.00 24.53
N SER A 26 0.30 40.87 24.82
CA SER A 26 -1.15 40.66 24.77
C SER A 26 -1.62 39.72 25.89
N LEU A 27 -1.33 40.12 27.13
CA LEU A 27 -1.75 39.43 28.34
C LEU A 27 -3.27 39.25 28.38
N GLY A 28 -3.73 38.03 28.69
CA GLY A 28 -5.15 37.69 28.75
C GLY A 28 -5.79 37.24 27.43
N LEU A 29 -5.07 37.29 26.30
CA LEU A 29 -5.53 36.76 25.02
C LEU A 29 -4.72 35.52 24.61
N PRO A 30 -5.32 34.31 24.66
CA PRO A 30 -4.67 33.09 24.18
C PRO A 30 -4.34 33.19 22.68
N GLN A 31 -3.08 32.92 22.30
CA GLN A 31 -2.64 32.87 20.90
C GLN A 31 -2.56 31.44 20.34
N GLY A 32 -3.08 30.48 21.09
CA GLY A 32 -3.02 29.06 20.79
C GLY A 32 -3.03 28.25 22.08
N TYR A 33 -3.04 26.93 21.93
CA TYR A 33 -3.04 25.99 23.05
C TYR A 33 -1.96 24.93 22.82
N LEU A 34 -1.17 24.66 23.85
CA LEU A 34 -0.25 23.54 23.90
C LEU A 34 -0.98 22.36 24.55
N HIS A 35 -1.02 21.22 23.88
CA HIS A 35 -1.57 19.98 24.40
C HIS A 35 -0.40 19.06 24.73
N MET A 36 -0.32 18.59 25.98
CA MET A 36 0.78 17.77 26.46
C MET A 36 0.22 16.48 27.08
N TRP A 37 0.90 15.37 26.82
CA TRP A 37 0.70 14.15 27.59
C TRP A 37 1.60 14.19 28.82
N VAL A 38 1.03 13.93 30.00
CA VAL A 38 1.77 13.91 31.27
C VAL A 38 1.76 12.49 31.83
N ASP A 39 2.94 11.89 31.89
CA ASP A 39 3.15 10.63 32.60
C ASP A 39 3.65 10.93 34.03
N MET A 40 2.93 10.43 35.03
CA MET A 40 3.29 10.57 36.44
C MET A 40 3.92 9.28 36.94
N PHE A 41 5.17 9.35 37.41
CA PHE A 41 5.91 8.21 37.96
C PHE A 41 6.06 8.34 39.48
N PRO A 42 6.01 7.23 40.24
CA PRO A 42 6.39 7.21 41.65
C PRO A 42 7.82 7.68 41.86
N THR A 43 8.11 8.34 42.98
CA THR A 43 9.44 8.91 43.28
C THR A 43 10.49 7.87 43.68
N ASP A 44 10.07 6.64 43.99
CA ASP A 44 10.91 5.50 44.37
C ASP A 44 11.43 4.69 43.17
N VAL A 45 10.89 4.93 41.97
CA VAL A 45 11.40 4.37 40.71
C VAL A 45 12.09 5.46 39.89
N PRO A 46 13.23 5.16 39.25
CA PRO A 46 13.86 6.10 38.34
C PRO A 46 12.92 6.43 37.19
N ALA A 47 12.91 7.70 36.76
CA ALA A 47 12.15 8.12 35.59
C ALA A 47 12.55 7.27 34.37
N PRO A 48 11.60 6.85 33.53
CA PRO A 48 11.94 6.14 32.31
C PRO A 48 12.81 7.02 31.40
N PRO A 49 13.62 6.41 30.53
CA PRO A 49 14.38 7.16 29.56
C PRO A 49 13.45 8.02 28.69
N ALA A 50 13.94 9.19 28.30
CA ALA A 50 13.19 10.07 27.40
C ALA A 50 12.82 9.32 26.12
N VAL A 51 11.56 9.47 25.70
CA VAL A 51 11.07 8.88 24.46
C VAL A 51 11.74 9.59 23.28
N ASP A 52 12.33 8.82 22.35
CA ASP A 52 12.81 9.38 21.11
C ASP A 52 11.62 9.77 20.22
N ILE A 53 11.42 11.07 20.07
CA ILE A 53 10.36 11.67 19.25
C ILE A 53 10.83 12.00 17.83
N LYS A 54 12.05 11.62 17.45
CA LYS A 54 12.51 11.80 16.07
C LYS A 54 11.56 11.09 15.10
N PRO A 55 11.30 11.68 13.92
CA PRO A 55 10.56 10.98 12.88
C PRO A 55 11.19 9.62 12.61
N ARG A 56 10.35 8.58 12.60
CA ARG A 56 10.80 7.24 12.21
C ARG A 56 11.30 7.29 10.77
N LEU A 57 12.44 6.67 10.54
CA LEU A 57 12.96 6.48 9.19
C LEU A 57 12.33 5.22 8.59
N PRO A 58 12.01 5.22 7.29
CA PRO A 58 11.52 4.02 6.65
C PRO A 58 12.60 2.95 6.57
N GLU A 59 12.16 1.70 6.59
CA GLU A 59 12.98 0.51 6.43
C GLU A 59 12.74 -0.11 5.05
N GLN A 60 13.76 -0.70 4.44
CA GLN A 60 13.62 -1.34 3.14
C GLN A 60 13.03 -2.75 3.28
N TYR A 61 11.93 -3.00 2.56
CA TYR A 61 11.25 -4.29 2.49
C TYR A 61 11.31 -4.86 1.07
N GLU A 62 11.16 -6.19 0.96
CA GLU A 62 11.02 -6.91 -0.31
C GLU A 62 9.73 -7.75 -0.28
N LEU A 63 8.81 -7.47 -1.20
CA LEU A 63 7.61 -8.26 -1.44
C LEU A 63 7.83 -9.13 -2.67
N ARG A 64 7.67 -10.44 -2.51
CA ARG A 64 7.70 -11.41 -3.61
C ARG A 64 6.29 -11.93 -3.85
N VAL A 65 5.79 -11.73 -5.06
CA VAL A 65 4.47 -12.21 -5.50
C VAL A 65 4.70 -13.24 -6.59
N ILE A 66 4.14 -14.44 -6.42
CA ILE A 66 4.24 -15.50 -7.43
C ILE A 66 2.89 -15.63 -8.12
N ILE A 67 2.86 -15.38 -9.43
CA ILE A 67 1.71 -15.62 -10.29
C ILE A 67 1.85 -17.04 -10.83
N TRP A 68 1.13 -17.98 -10.23
CA TRP A 68 1.15 -19.38 -10.67
C TRP A 68 0.34 -19.55 -11.94
N ASN A 69 -0.96 -19.29 -11.82
CA ASN A 69 -1.92 -19.44 -12.88
C ASN A 69 -3.12 -18.49 -12.69
N THR A 70 -3.89 -18.32 -13.75
CA THR A 70 -5.25 -17.79 -13.74
C THR A 70 -6.23 -18.93 -14.06
N ASP A 71 -7.48 -18.72 -13.71
CA ASP A 71 -8.59 -19.63 -13.97
C ASP A 71 -9.86 -18.80 -14.21
N ASP A 72 -10.79 -19.31 -15.00
CA ASP A 72 -12.08 -18.67 -15.36
C ASP A 72 -11.96 -17.20 -15.83
N VAL A 73 -10.88 -16.85 -16.55
CA VAL A 73 -10.73 -15.52 -17.16
C VAL A 73 -11.70 -15.38 -18.34
N PHE A 74 -12.31 -14.20 -18.48
CA PHE A 74 -13.20 -13.89 -19.59
C PHE A 74 -12.48 -14.04 -20.94
N LEU A 75 -13.15 -14.66 -21.91
CA LEU A 75 -12.65 -14.88 -23.27
C LEU A 75 -13.15 -13.74 -24.17
N ASP A 76 -12.27 -12.78 -24.44
CA ASP A 76 -12.62 -11.53 -25.14
C ASP A 76 -12.48 -11.65 -26.67
N ASP A 77 -11.56 -12.48 -27.15
CA ASP A 77 -11.34 -12.72 -28.57
C ASP A 77 -12.24 -13.81 -29.13
N VAL A 78 -12.59 -13.69 -30.42
CA VAL A 78 -13.25 -14.74 -31.19
C VAL A 78 -12.46 -15.01 -32.47
N ASN A 79 -12.02 -16.25 -32.65
CA ASN A 79 -11.28 -16.66 -33.83
C ASN A 79 -12.15 -16.51 -35.10
N PRO A 80 -11.76 -15.70 -36.10
CA PRO A 80 -12.59 -15.45 -37.28
C PRO A 80 -12.73 -16.67 -38.22
N PHE A 81 -11.88 -17.69 -38.07
CA PHE A 81 -11.92 -18.90 -38.90
C PHE A 81 -12.66 -20.05 -38.22
N THR A 82 -12.46 -20.27 -36.91
CA THR A 82 -13.10 -21.37 -36.18
C THR A 82 -14.36 -20.95 -35.43
N GLY A 83 -14.48 -19.66 -35.08
CA GLY A 83 -15.55 -19.12 -34.25
C GLY A 83 -15.37 -19.39 -32.76
N ASP A 84 -14.26 -20.00 -32.36
CA ASP A 84 -14.01 -20.33 -30.96
C ASP A 84 -13.57 -19.08 -30.18
N PRO A 85 -14.14 -18.84 -28.98
CA PRO A 85 -13.70 -17.77 -28.11
C PRO A 85 -12.36 -18.12 -27.45
N SER A 86 -11.51 -17.13 -27.25
CA SER A 86 -10.20 -17.26 -26.59
C SER A 86 -9.74 -15.97 -25.93
N SER A 87 -8.66 -16.01 -25.14
CA SER A 87 -7.90 -14.81 -24.74
C SER A 87 -6.40 -15.07 -24.66
N ASP A 88 -5.61 -14.05 -24.93
CA ASP A 88 -4.16 -13.97 -24.80
C ASP A 88 -3.80 -13.30 -23.45
N ILE A 89 -3.79 -14.09 -22.37
CA ILE A 89 -3.82 -13.57 -20.98
C ILE A 89 -2.43 -13.16 -20.50
N TYR A 90 -2.32 -12.01 -19.84
CA TYR A 90 -1.15 -11.63 -19.03
C TYR A 90 -1.53 -10.81 -17.80
N VAL A 91 -0.65 -10.77 -16.81
CA VAL A 91 -0.90 -10.12 -15.52
C VAL A 91 0.08 -8.97 -15.30
N LYS A 92 -0.43 -7.83 -14.83
CA LYS A 92 0.36 -6.67 -14.37
C LYS A 92 0.25 -6.52 -12.86
N GLY A 93 1.34 -6.11 -12.21
CA GLY A 93 1.37 -5.89 -10.77
C GLY A 93 2.21 -4.69 -10.34
N TRP A 94 1.75 -3.95 -9.33
CA TRP A 94 2.52 -2.86 -8.71
C TRP A 94 2.02 -2.54 -7.29
N ILE A 95 2.88 -1.87 -6.51
CA ILE A 95 2.51 -1.31 -5.21
C ILE A 95 1.99 0.12 -5.41
N LYS A 96 0.88 0.48 -4.75
CA LYS A 96 0.30 1.83 -4.83
C LYS A 96 1.32 2.91 -4.46
N GLY A 97 1.47 3.92 -5.31
CA GLY A 97 2.48 4.97 -5.19
C GLY A 97 3.80 4.66 -5.91
N LEU A 98 4.02 3.39 -6.26
CA LEU A 98 5.18 2.90 -7.02
C LEU A 98 4.73 2.38 -8.40
N GLU A 99 3.82 3.08 -9.06
CA GLU A 99 3.32 2.71 -10.40
C GLU A 99 4.45 2.65 -11.46
N GLY A 100 5.55 3.35 -11.23
CA GLY A 100 6.75 3.31 -12.08
C GLY A 100 7.48 1.95 -12.04
N ASP A 101 7.34 1.20 -10.95
CA ASP A 101 7.96 -0.11 -10.75
C ASP A 101 7.02 -1.27 -11.12
N LYS A 102 6.01 -0.98 -11.97
CA LYS A 102 5.06 -1.96 -12.47
C LYS A 102 5.80 -3.09 -13.19
N GLN A 103 5.43 -4.31 -12.85
CA GLN A 103 5.92 -5.53 -13.49
C GLN A 103 4.78 -6.24 -14.21
N GLU A 104 5.12 -7.03 -15.22
CA GLU A 104 4.17 -7.83 -15.98
C GLU A 104 4.73 -9.22 -16.26
N THR A 105 3.84 -10.19 -16.44
CA THR A 105 4.19 -11.56 -16.84
C THR A 105 4.39 -11.63 -18.35
N ASP A 106 4.94 -12.74 -18.82
CA ASP A 106 4.77 -13.15 -20.22
C ASP A 106 3.27 -13.37 -20.55
N VAL A 107 2.95 -13.42 -21.85
CA VAL A 107 1.60 -13.66 -22.36
C VAL A 107 1.35 -15.16 -22.53
N HIS A 108 0.23 -15.64 -22.01
CA HIS A 108 -0.30 -16.97 -22.27
C HIS A 108 -1.27 -16.90 -23.46
N PHE A 109 -0.80 -17.31 -24.64
CA PHE A 109 -1.57 -17.20 -25.87
C PHE A 109 -2.68 -18.26 -25.99
N ASN A 110 -3.82 -17.84 -26.55
CA ASN A 110 -4.91 -18.69 -27.00
C ASN A 110 -5.48 -19.59 -25.89
N SER A 111 -5.79 -18.99 -24.74
CA SER A 111 -6.55 -19.66 -23.69
C SER A 111 -7.98 -19.87 -24.14
N LEU A 112 -8.43 -21.13 -24.21
CA LEU A 112 -9.79 -21.49 -24.63
C LEU A 112 -10.77 -21.66 -23.46
N THR A 113 -10.24 -21.69 -22.24
CA THR A 113 -10.99 -21.98 -21.00
C THR A 113 -10.86 -20.87 -19.97
N GLY A 114 -10.06 -19.83 -20.24
CA GLY A 114 -9.73 -18.79 -19.26
C GLY A 114 -8.57 -19.15 -18.33
N GLU A 115 -8.01 -20.35 -18.49
CA GLU A 115 -6.81 -20.78 -17.78
C GLU A 115 -5.55 -20.16 -18.39
N GLY A 116 -4.61 -19.72 -17.56
CA GLY A 116 -3.30 -19.23 -17.98
C GLY A 116 -2.24 -19.69 -16.99
N ASN A 117 -1.07 -20.14 -17.46
CA ASN A 117 0.00 -20.66 -16.58
C ASN A 117 1.28 -19.85 -16.79
N PHE A 118 1.82 -19.31 -15.70
CA PHE A 118 2.91 -18.32 -15.75
C PHE A 118 4.12 -18.75 -14.92
N ASN A 119 3.90 -19.29 -13.71
CA ASN A 119 4.98 -19.52 -12.73
C ASN A 119 5.93 -18.31 -12.62
N TRP A 120 5.36 -17.10 -12.61
CA TRP A 120 6.10 -15.85 -12.68
C TRP A 120 6.31 -15.26 -11.29
N ARG A 121 7.42 -14.54 -11.08
CA ARG A 121 7.73 -13.93 -9.78
C ARG A 121 7.98 -12.44 -9.91
N PHE A 122 7.03 -11.65 -9.42
CA PHE A 122 7.27 -10.24 -9.17
C PHE A 122 8.09 -10.05 -7.89
N VAL A 123 9.07 -9.14 -7.95
CA VAL A 123 9.89 -8.78 -6.80
C VAL A 123 9.87 -7.26 -6.66
N PHE A 124 9.16 -6.76 -5.65
CA PHE A 124 9.06 -5.33 -5.36
C PHE A 124 9.92 -5.00 -4.16
N ARG A 125 10.78 -3.98 -4.29
CA ARG A 125 11.55 -3.42 -3.18
C ARG A 125 11.02 -2.03 -2.89
N PHE A 126 10.71 -1.76 -1.63
CA PHE A 126 10.07 -0.50 -1.23
C PHE A 126 10.44 -0.12 0.19
N ASP A 127 10.42 1.18 0.45
CA ASP A 127 10.63 1.76 1.77
C ASP A 127 9.30 1.77 2.53
N TYR A 128 9.30 1.31 3.78
CA TYR A 128 8.10 1.07 4.56
C TYR A 128 8.24 1.55 6.00
N LEU A 129 7.17 2.12 6.54
CA LEU A 129 7.04 2.51 7.94
C LEU A 129 6.11 1.50 8.66
N PRO A 130 6.66 0.55 9.44
CA PRO A 130 5.85 -0.54 10.02
C PRO A 130 4.79 -0.09 11.03
N THR A 131 5.06 0.99 11.77
CA THR A 131 4.12 1.53 12.76
C THR A 131 2.96 2.26 12.08
N GLU A 132 3.28 3.13 11.13
CA GLU A 132 2.32 3.94 10.37
C GLU A 132 1.60 3.15 9.29
N LYS A 133 2.14 1.97 8.91
CA LYS A 133 1.59 1.07 7.90
C LYS A 133 1.61 1.65 6.48
N GLU A 134 2.61 2.46 6.18
CA GLU A 134 2.70 3.22 4.93
C GLU A 134 3.98 2.90 4.16
N VAL A 135 3.85 2.83 2.84
CA VAL A 135 4.97 2.84 1.89
C VAL A 135 5.40 4.28 1.69
N VAL A 136 6.70 4.50 1.72
CA VAL A 136 7.35 5.79 1.48
C VAL A 136 8.03 5.73 0.13
N TYR A 137 7.85 6.78 -0.67
CA TYR A 137 8.49 6.90 -1.98
C TYR A 137 8.75 8.35 -2.32
N LYS A 138 9.72 8.59 -3.19
CA LYS A 138 10.08 9.92 -3.67
C LYS A 138 9.61 10.09 -5.10
N LYS A 139 8.97 11.21 -5.40
CA LYS A 139 8.50 11.53 -6.74
C LYS A 139 8.62 13.03 -7.01
N LYS A 140 8.94 13.37 -8.25
CA LYS A 140 8.84 14.76 -8.72
C LYS A 140 7.37 15.12 -8.91
N GLU A 141 6.93 16.22 -8.31
CA GLU A 141 5.56 16.71 -8.45
C GLU A 141 5.23 17.14 -9.89
N SER A 142 6.22 17.61 -10.62
CA SER A 142 6.13 17.98 -12.03
C SER A 142 7.39 17.55 -12.77
N ILE A 143 7.28 17.35 -14.09
CA ILE A 143 8.40 17.02 -14.98
C ILE A 143 9.48 18.14 -14.92
N PHE A 144 9.08 19.35 -14.53
CA PHE A 144 9.97 20.51 -14.38
C PHE A 144 10.51 20.71 -12.95
N SER A 145 10.06 19.92 -11.97
CA SER A 145 10.56 20.01 -10.60
C SER A 145 11.98 19.46 -10.51
N LEU A 146 12.89 20.27 -9.96
CA LEU A 146 14.28 19.86 -9.70
C LEU A 146 14.36 18.89 -8.50
N GLU A 147 13.53 19.13 -7.48
CA GLU A 147 13.52 18.37 -6.23
C GLU A 147 12.44 17.28 -6.24
N GLU A 148 12.73 16.19 -5.53
CA GLU A 148 11.78 15.11 -5.28
C GLU A 148 11.11 15.31 -3.93
N SER A 149 9.78 15.27 -3.92
CA SER A 149 8.99 15.28 -2.69
C SER A 149 8.83 13.84 -2.17
N GLU A 150 8.86 13.68 -0.85
CA GLU A 150 8.52 12.41 -0.19
C GLU A 150 7.00 12.29 -0.06
N PHE A 151 6.47 11.14 -0.47
CA PHE A 151 5.07 10.80 -0.38
C PHE A 151 4.88 9.52 0.42
N ARG A 152 3.68 9.39 1.01
CA ARG A 152 3.26 8.22 1.76
C ARG A 152 1.93 7.71 1.24
N GLN A 153 1.83 6.38 1.13
CA GLN A 153 0.61 5.70 0.71
C GLN A 153 0.43 4.42 1.52
N PRO A 154 -0.82 3.94 1.70
CA PRO A 154 -1.04 2.63 2.30
C PRO A 154 -0.41 1.53 1.43
N ALA A 155 0.17 0.51 2.08
CA ALA A 155 0.79 -0.63 1.40
C ALA A 155 -0.24 -1.54 0.71
N VAL A 156 -0.65 -1.15 -0.50
CA VAL A 156 -1.64 -1.88 -1.31
C VAL A 156 -0.98 -2.41 -2.58
N LEU A 157 -1.03 -3.73 -2.77
CA LEU A 157 -0.67 -4.40 -4.02
C LEU A 157 -1.86 -4.33 -4.98
N THR A 158 -1.63 -3.87 -6.19
CA THR A 158 -2.56 -3.94 -7.30
C THR A 158 -2.12 -5.04 -8.25
N LEU A 159 -3.03 -5.96 -8.59
CA LEU A 159 -2.85 -6.91 -9.69
C LEU A 159 -3.97 -6.70 -10.71
N GLN A 160 -3.63 -6.79 -11.99
CA GLN A 160 -4.57 -6.68 -13.10
C GLN A 160 -4.35 -7.80 -14.10
N VAL A 161 -5.44 -8.33 -14.63
CA VAL A 161 -5.45 -9.31 -15.73
C VAL A 161 -5.89 -8.58 -17.00
N TRP A 162 -5.20 -8.87 -18.10
CA TRP A 162 -5.37 -8.21 -19.39
C TRP A 162 -5.38 -9.24 -20.51
N ASP A 163 -6.12 -8.93 -21.57
CA ASP A 163 -6.01 -9.59 -22.87
C ASP A 163 -4.97 -8.88 -23.73
N TYR A 164 -4.21 -9.61 -24.53
CA TYR A 164 -3.18 -9.07 -25.38
C TYR A 164 -3.63 -9.06 -26.85
N ASP A 165 -3.77 -7.85 -27.38
CA ASP A 165 -4.10 -7.65 -28.79
C ASP A 165 -2.86 -7.43 -29.63
N ARG A 166 -2.73 -8.21 -30.71
CA ARG A 166 -1.63 -8.03 -31.67
C ARG A 166 -1.75 -6.77 -32.52
N ILE A 167 -2.98 -6.33 -32.78
CA ILE A 167 -3.28 -5.28 -33.77
C ILE A 167 -4.00 -4.10 -33.09
N ALA A 168 -4.83 -4.37 -32.08
CA ALA A 168 -5.59 -3.38 -31.35
C ALA A 168 -4.90 -3.01 -30.02
N ALA A 169 -5.60 -2.27 -29.17
CA ALA A 169 -5.13 -1.95 -27.83
C ALA A 169 -5.63 -3.03 -26.86
N ASN A 170 -4.71 -3.58 -26.07
CA ASN A 170 -4.97 -4.62 -25.07
C ASN A 170 -6.18 -4.31 -24.18
N ASP A 171 -7.06 -5.29 -24.03
CA ASP A 171 -8.27 -5.19 -23.22
C ASP A 171 -8.04 -5.51 -21.74
N PHE A 172 -8.76 -4.80 -20.87
CA PHE A 172 -8.69 -4.98 -19.43
C PHE A 172 -9.77 -5.97 -18.97
N LEU A 173 -9.34 -7.09 -18.38
CA LEU A 173 -10.24 -8.17 -17.98
C LEU A 173 -10.62 -8.13 -16.50
N GLY A 174 -9.71 -7.69 -15.62
CA GLY A 174 -9.98 -7.66 -14.20
C GLY A 174 -8.89 -7.06 -13.32
N LYS A 175 -9.25 -6.71 -12.08
CA LYS A 175 -8.32 -6.12 -11.10
C LYS A 175 -8.65 -6.58 -9.69
N THR A 176 -7.59 -6.86 -8.91
CA THR A 176 -7.68 -7.01 -7.47
C THR A 176 -6.76 -6.02 -6.74
N LEU A 177 -7.19 -5.60 -5.56
CA LEU A 177 -6.48 -4.69 -4.67
C LEU A 177 -6.34 -5.36 -3.32
N THR A 178 -5.10 -5.55 -2.87
CA THR A 178 -4.82 -6.29 -1.65
C THR A 178 -3.94 -5.49 -0.71
N ASN A 179 -4.32 -5.41 0.56
CA ASN A 179 -3.50 -4.78 1.59
C ASN A 179 -2.38 -5.74 2.04
N ILE A 180 -1.13 -5.37 1.78
CA ILE A 180 0.06 -6.21 2.01
C ILE A 180 0.24 -6.52 3.50
N ILE A 181 -0.27 -5.66 4.38
CA ILE A 181 -0.08 -5.71 5.84
C ILE A 181 -0.83 -6.88 6.47
N GLN A 182 -1.90 -7.34 5.82
CA GLN A 182 -2.61 -8.54 6.27
C GLN A 182 -1.70 -9.76 6.27
N TYR A 183 -0.67 -9.80 5.41
CA TYR A 183 0.28 -10.91 5.31
C TYR A 183 1.53 -10.70 6.15
N LEU A 184 1.92 -9.44 6.45
CA LEU A 184 3.09 -9.14 7.28
C LEU A 184 2.94 -9.64 8.73
N ARG A 185 1.70 -9.72 9.24
CA ARG A 185 1.42 -10.19 10.62
C ARG A 185 1.60 -11.70 10.79
N LEU A 186 1.69 -12.47 9.71
CA LEU A 186 1.69 -13.93 9.74
C LEU A 186 3.09 -14.57 9.58
N SER A 187 4.16 -13.79 9.42
CA SER A 187 5.50 -14.34 9.14
C SER A 187 6.60 -13.79 10.05
N ALA A 188 7.05 -14.58 11.02
CA ALA A 188 8.41 -14.47 11.59
C ALA A 188 9.46 -15.16 10.70
N SER A 189 9.02 -15.86 9.66
CA SER A 189 9.85 -16.57 8.70
C SER A 189 9.01 -16.85 7.47
N SER A 190 9.60 -16.58 6.30
CA SER A 190 9.04 -16.73 4.95
C SER A 190 7.95 -17.79 4.81
N LEU A 191 6.75 -17.38 4.38
CA LEU A 191 5.73 -18.29 3.87
C LEU A 191 5.49 -18.00 2.38
N VAL A 192 5.44 -19.06 1.59
CA VAL A 192 4.91 -19.07 0.23
C VAL A 192 3.40 -19.21 0.36
N TYR A 193 2.65 -18.15 0.06
CA TYR A 193 1.20 -18.23 -0.04
C TYR A 193 0.82 -18.42 -1.51
N SER A 194 0.23 -19.57 -1.82
CA SER A 194 -0.60 -19.75 -3.02
C SER A 194 -2.00 -19.28 -2.61
N GLN A 195 -2.40 -18.10 -3.07
CA GLN A 195 -3.78 -17.66 -2.96
C GLN A 195 -4.41 -17.88 -4.33
N THR A 196 -5.19 -18.94 -4.47
CA THR A 196 -6.14 -19.10 -5.57
C THR A 196 -7.24 -18.06 -5.36
N PHE A 197 -7.24 -16.98 -6.15
CA PHE A 197 -8.31 -15.98 -6.14
C PHE A 197 -8.53 -15.43 -7.54
N MET A 198 -9.54 -15.98 -8.21
CA MET A 198 -10.51 -15.25 -9.03
C MET A 198 -11.85 -16.02 -9.03
N GLU A 199 -12.30 -16.53 -7.87
CA GLU A 199 -13.74 -16.82 -7.75
C GLU A 199 -14.45 -15.45 -7.62
N TYR A 200 -15.44 -15.21 -8.48
CA TYR A 200 -16.26 -14.00 -8.61
C TYR A 200 -15.68 -12.86 -9.45
N LEU A 201 -15.68 -13.08 -10.78
CA LEU A 201 -16.23 -12.11 -11.73
C LEU A 201 -17.37 -12.78 -12.51
#